data_AF-A0A523EET1-F1
#
_entry.id   AF-A0A523EET1-F1
#
_cell.length_a   1.000
_cell.length_b   1.000
_cell.length_c   1.000
_cell.angle_alpha   90.00
_cell.angle_beta   90.00
_cell.angle_gamma   90.00
#
_symmetry.space_group_name_H-M   'P 1'
#
loop_
_entity.id
_entity.type
_entity.pdbx_description
1 polymer ?
#
loop_
_entity_poly.entity_id
_entity_poly.type
_entity_poly.pdbx_seq_one_letter_code
_entity_poly.pdbx_strand_id
1 'polypeptide(L)'
;MERAIWIYTALNLTVIGISHITAPKAWARYFVWLHGHGKAGVLIIAAMSLGFGTPIVAFHEIWSGWPLAVTLIGWAQVLKGTIYFIFPGFGLRKAKIVSEERSWIFIPAGVMLLVLSLPAWYLLIRSGWPTAP
;
A
#
# COMPACT_ATOMS: atom_id res chain seq x y z
N MET A 1 -12.39 9.43 -14.73
CA MET A 1 -11.14 8.69 -14.40
C MET A 1 -10.63 9.08 -13.02
N GLU A 2 -10.45 10.37 -12.75
CA GLU A 2 -9.99 10.90 -11.46
C GLU A 2 -10.81 10.42 -10.24
N ARG A 3 -12.15 10.40 -10.32
CA ARG A 3 -12.98 9.87 -9.23
C ARG A 3 -12.74 8.38 -8.93
N ALA A 4 -12.48 7.56 -9.96
CA ALA A 4 -12.23 6.13 -9.78
C ALA A 4 -10.93 5.87 -9.02
N ILE A 5 -9.87 6.65 -9.30
CA ILE A 5 -8.62 6.54 -8.57
C ILE A 5 -8.74 7.04 -7.13
N TRP A 6 -9.57 8.06 -6.88
CA TRP A 6 -9.88 8.50 -5.51
C TRP A 6 -10.62 7.43 -4.72
N ILE A 7 -11.62 6.76 -5.32
CA ILE A 7 -12.32 5.62 -4.70
C ILE A 7 -11.34 4.48 -4.43
N TYR A 8 -10.54 4.10 -5.43
CA TYR A 8 -9.52 3.06 -5.30
C TYR A 8 -8.55 3.36 -4.15
N THR A 9 -8.02 4.58 -4.12
CA THR A 9 -7.06 5.04 -3.10
C THR A 9 -7.70 5.04 -1.72
N ALA A 10 -8.88 5.66 -1.56
CA ALA A 10 -9.56 5.75 -0.27
C ALA A 10 -9.88 4.34 0.28
N LEU A 11 -10.48 3.47 -0.55
CA LEU A 11 -10.81 2.10 -0.14
C LEU A 11 -9.58 1.30 0.24
N ASN A 12 -8.54 1.26 -0.62
CA ASN A 12 -7.36 0.46 -0.32
C ASN A 12 -6.61 0.97 0.91
N LEU A 13 -6.38 2.29 1.01
CA LEU A 13 -5.70 2.87 2.18
C LEU A 13 -6.49 2.62 3.47
N THR A 14 -7.81 2.77 3.44
CA THR A 14 -8.65 2.53 4.62
C THR A 14 -8.68 1.05 5.01
N VAL A 15 -8.98 0.14 4.07
CA VAL A 15 -9.11 -1.29 4.37
C VAL A 15 -7.77 -1.88 4.80
N ILE A 16 -6.70 -1.58 4.06
CA ILE A 16 -5.35 -2.06 4.41
C ILE A 16 -4.92 -1.42 5.75
N GLY A 17 -5.18 -0.13 5.95
CA GLY A 17 -4.87 0.58 7.20
C GLY A 17 -5.56 -0.02 8.43
N ILE A 18 -6.87 -0.29 8.36
CA ILE A 18 -7.62 -0.98 9.41
C ILE A 18 -7.01 -2.36 9.65
N SER A 19 -6.78 -3.15 8.59
CA SER A 19 -6.24 -4.52 8.74
C SER A 19 -4.84 -4.54 9.39
N HIS A 20 -4.02 -3.53 9.15
CA HIS A 20 -2.70 -3.39 9.75
C HIS A 20 -2.77 -3.10 11.26
N ILE A 21 -3.80 -2.37 11.69
CA ILE A 21 -4.03 -2.03 13.11
C ILE A 21 -4.72 -3.18 13.84
N THR A 22 -5.74 -3.80 13.25
CA THR A 22 -6.57 -4.82 13.91
C THR A 22 -5.98 -6.22 13.79
N ALA A 23 -5.21 -6.51 12.75
CA ALA A 23 -4.58 -7.81 12.51
C ALA A 23 -3.05 -7.76 12.25
N PRO A 24 -2.25 -7.02 13.05
CA PRO A 24 -0.81 -6.86 12.81
C PRO A 24 -0.05 -8.19 12.83
N LYS A 25 -0.44 -9.12 13.71
CA LYS A 25 0.16 -10.46 13.78
C LYS A 25 -0.13 -11.30 12.54
N ALA A 26 -1.30 -11.14 11.91
CA ALA A 26 -1.63 -11.86 10.69
C ALA A 26 -0.75 -11.40 9.52
N TRP A 27 -0.53 -10.09 9.39
CA TRP A 27 0.42 -9.53 8.43
C TRP A 27 1.86 -10.00 8.69
N ALA A 28 2.30 -9.99 9.95
CA ALA A 28 3.62 -10.51 10.31
C ALA A 28 3.80 -11.97 9.89
N ARG A 29 2.82 -12.83 10.22
CA ARG A 29 2.82 -14.24 9.81
C ARG A 29 2.82 -14.41 8.29
N TYR A 30 2.03 -13.61 7.58
CA TYR A 30 1.98 -13.65 6.12
C TYR A 30 3.34 -13.33 5.50
N PHE A 31 4.01 -12.28 5.95
CA PHE A 31 5.34 -11.93 5.44
C PHE A 31 6.44 -12.91 5.87
N VAL A 32 6.34 -13.49 7.07
CA VAL A 32 7.23 -14.59 7.51
C VAL A 32 7.04 -15.82 6.63
N TRP A 33 5.79 -16.20 6.35
CA TRP A 33 5.46 -17.31 5.44
C TRP A 33 6.00 -17.06 4.04
N LEU A 34 5.81 -15.86 3.48
CA LEU A 34 6.37 -15.47 2.18
C LEU A 34 7.91 -15.57 2.18
N HIS A 35 8.58 -15.05 3.20
CA HIS A 35 10.03 -15.16 3.33
C HIS A 35 10.50 -16.63 3.35
N GLY A 36 9.73 -17.53 4.00
CA GLY A 36 9.98 -18.98 4.01
C GLY A 36 9.98 -19.63 2.62
N HIS A 37 9.32 -19.02 1.63
CA HIS A 37 9.29 -19.47 0.24
C HIS A 37 10.43 -18.88 -0.61
N GLY A 38 11.43 -18.26 0.01
CA GLY A 38 12.61 -17.73 -0.66
C GLY A 38 12.26 -16.70 -1.74
N LYS A 39 12.86 -16.83 -2.92
CA LYS A 39 12.67 -15.88 -4.02
C LYS A 39 11.22 -15.85 -4.54
N ALA A 40 10.51 -16.99 -4.53
CA ALA A 40 9.12 -17.05 -4.99
C ALA A 40 8.19 -16.17 -4.13
N GLY A 41 8.36 -16.21 -2.81
CA GLY A 41 7.62 -15.34 -1.91
C GLY A 41 7.94 -13.85 -2.12
N VAL A 42 9.20 -13.51 -2.44
CA VAL A 42 9.58 -12.14 -2.80
C VAL A 42 8.90 -11.66 -4.07
N LEU A 43 8.71 -12.53 -5.08
CA LEU A 43 7.96 -12.17 -6.29
C LEU A 43 6.49 -11.87 -5.99
N ILE A 44 5.88 -12.55 -5.02
CA ILE A 44 4.52 -12.22 -4.55
C ILE A 44 4.50 -10.84 -3.89
N ILE A 45 5.49 -10.52 -3.02
CA ILE A 45 5.62 -9.19 -2.42
C ILE A 45 5.78 -8.12 -3.52
N ALA A 46 6.58 -8.41 -4.54
CA ALA A 46 6.82 -7.51 -5.66
C ALA A 46 5.53 -7.26 -6.45
N ALA A 47 4.78 -8.31 -6.76
CA ALA A 47 3.49 -8.24 -7.44
C ALA A 47 2.46 -7.42 -6.64
N MET A 48 2.37 -7.62 -5.32
CA MET A 48 1.51 -6.83 -4.44
C MET A 48 1.91 -5.35 -4.45
N SER A 49 3.21 -5.06 -4.35
CA SER A 49 3.74 -3.69 -4.41
C SER A 49 3.43 -3.01 -5.76
N LEU A 50 3.62 -3.69 -6.89
CA LEU A 50 3.26 -3.14 -8.21
C LEU A 50 1.75 -2.99 -8.40
N GLY A 51 0.96 -3.99 -7.99
CA GLY A 51 -0.50 -3.95 -8.09
C GLY A 51 -1.10 -2.80 -7.30
N PHE A 52 -0.47 -2.43 -6.18
CA PHE A 52 -0.88 -1.26 -5.42
C PHE A 52 -0.35 0.06 -6.01
N GLY A 53 0.94 0.11 -6.37
CA GLY A 53 1.61 1.35 -6.77
C GLY A 53 1.31 1.81 -8.20
N THR A 54 1.22 0.89 -9.15
CA THR A 54 1.07 1.23 -10.58
C THR A 54 -0.26 1.93 -10.91
N PRO A 55 -1.43 1.58 -10.32
CA PRO A 55 -2.64 2.35 -10.53
C PRO A 55 -2.54 3.78 -9.99
N ILE A 56 -1.84 3.97 -8.86
CA ILE A 56 -1.63 5.31 -8.30
C ILE A 56 -0.75 6.15 -9.25
N VAL A 57 0.40 5.64 -9.66
CA VAL A 57 1.29 6.35 -10.59
C VAL A 57 0.65 6.60 -11.96
N ALA A 58 -0.16 5.68 -12.46
CA ALA A 58 -0.81 5.86 -13.76
C ALA A 58 -1.91 6.93 -13.75
N PHE A 59 -2.57 7.15 -12.61
CA PHE A 59 -3.81 7.94 -12.55
C PHE A 59 -3.82 9.05 -11.48
N HIS A 60 -2.75 9.20 -10.68
CA HIS A 60 -2.64 10.14 -9.56
C HIS A 60 -1.22 10.76 -9.49
N GLU A 61 -0.88 11.62 -10.46
CA GLU A 61 0.42 12.30 -10.59
C GLU A 61 0.36 13.75 -10.09
N ILE A 62 -0.08 13.94 -8.84
CA ILE A 62 -0.16 15.28 -8.22
C ILE A 62 1.11 15.51 -7.40
N TRP A 63 1.92 16.49 -7.81
CA TRP A 63 3.23 16.78 -7.21
C TRP A 63 3.24 17.98 -6.25
N SER A 64 2.06 18.43 -5.82
CA SER A 64 1.90 19.57 -4.91
C SER A 64 0.82 19.32 -3.86
N GLY A 65 0.89 20.07 -2.75
CA GLY A 65 -0.09 19.98 -1.65
C GLY A 65 -0.08 18.63 -0.95
N TRP A 66 -1.17 18.32 -0.23
CA TRP A 66 -1.32 17.04 0.46
C TRP A 66 -1.39 15.81 -0.47
N PRO A 67 -1.96 15.86 -1.70
CA PRO A 67 -2.05 14.68 -2.56
C PRO A 67 -0.69 14.13 -2.99
N LEU A 68 0.38 14.94 -2.90
CA LEU A 68 1.77 14.53 -3.10
C LEU A 68 2.13 13.28 -2.28
N ALA A 69 1.61 13.14 -1.05
CA ALA A 69 1.92 11.98 -0.23
C ALA A 69 1.43 10.65 -0.86
N VAL A 70 0.27 10.68 -1.52
CA VAL A 70 -0.27 9.52 -2.24
C VAL A 70 0.60 9.21 -3.46
N THR A 71 0.99 10.23 -4.23
CA THR A 71 1.91 10.11 -5.37
C THR A 71 3.24 9.47 -4.96
N LEU A 72 3.85 9.97 -3.88
CA LEU A 72 5.11 9.44 -3.34
C LEU A 72 4.99 7.98 -2.89
N ILE A 73 3.86 7.59 -2.28
CA ILE A 73 3.60 6.20 -1.90
C ILE A 73 3.44 5.30 -3.14
N GLY A 74 2.73 5.78 -4.16
CA GLY A 74 2.62 5.10 -5.44
C GLY A 74 3.99 4.79 -6.02
N TRP A 75 4.83 5.81 -6.16
CA TRP A 75 6.20 5.66 -6.65
C TRP A 75 7.08 4.79 -5.75
N ALA A 76 6.98 4.90 -4.43
CA ALA A 76 7.72 4.04 -3.51
C ALA A 76 7.37 2.56 -3.69
N GLN A 77 6.09 2.25 -3.93
CA GLN A 77 5.61 0.89 -4.16
C GLN A 77 6.02 0.38 -5.55
N VAL A 78 5.97 1.22 -6.58
CA VAL A 78 6.51 0.88 -7.92
C VAL A 78 7.99 0.58 -7.82
N LEU A 79 8.78 1.45 -7.20
CA LEU A 79 10.22 1.27 -7.04
C LEU A 79 10.54 -0.01 -6.27
N LYS A 80 9.85 -0.26 -5.15
CA LYS A 80 10.02 -1.48 -4.35
C LYS A 80 9.71 -2.73 -5.17
N GLY A 81 8.57 -2.74 -5.87
CA GLY A 81 8.17 -3.87 -6.72
C GLY A 81 9.18 -4.15 -7.82
N THR A 82 9.63 -3.11 -8.53
CA THR A 82 10.66 -3.20 -9.56
C THR A 82 11.98 -3.76 -9.01
N ILE A 83 12.47 -3.23 -7.89
CA ILE A 83 13.70 -3.74 -7.26
C ILE A 83 13.54 -5.22 -6.87
N TYR A 84 12.39 -5.64 -6.35
CA TYR A 84 12.19 -7.02 -5.89
C TYR A 84 12.00 -8.00 -7.04
N PHE A 85 11.42 -7.58 -8.17
CA PHE A 85 11.37 -8.40 -9.39
C PHE A 85 12.74 -8.57 -10.05
N ILE A 86 13.50 -7.48 -10.19
CA ILE A 86 14.82 -7.51 -10.86
C ILE A 86 15.87 -8.16 -9.95
N PHE A 87 15.82 -7.86 -8.64
CA PHE A 87 16.79 -8.31 -7.65
C PHE A 87 16.12 -8.99 -6.45
N PRO A 88 15.50 -10.18 -6.62
CA PRO A 88 14.76 -10.84 -5.55
C PRO A 88 15.62 -11.21 -4.33
N GLY A 89 16.95 -11.36 -4.52
CA GLY A 89 17.89 -11.52 -3.40
C GLY A 89 17.95 -10.31 -2.47
N PHE A 90 17.74 -9.09 -2.99
CA PHE A 90 17.61 -7.88 -2.17
C PHE A 90 16.32 -7.90 -1.35
N GLY A 91 15.19 -8.26 -1.98
CA GLY A 91 13.90 -8.37 -1.30
C GLY A 91 13.90 -9.43 -0.19
N LEU A 92 14.54 -10.57 -0.42
CA LEU A 92 14.65 -11.65 0.57
C LEU A 92 15.38 -11.18 1.84
N ARG A 93 16.51 -10.47 1.68
CA ARG A 93 17.25 -9.90 2.82
C ARG A 93 16.42 -8.90 3.63
N LYS A 94 15.57 -8.11 2.96
CA LYS A 94 14.73 -7.09 3.62
C LYS A 94 13.50 -7.71 4.29
N ALA A 95 12.91 -8.76 3.72
CA ALA A 95 11.74 -9.43 4.30
C ALA A 95 12.04 -10.04 5.69
N LYS A 96 13.30 -10.39 5.97
CA LYS A 96 13.77 -10.89 7.29
C LYS A 96 13.55 -9.91 8.45
N ILE A 97 13.33 -8.62 8.16
CA ILE A 97 13.09 -7.60 9.21
C ILE A 97 11.76 -7.85 9.92
N VAL A 98 10.79 -8.46 9.23
CA VAL A 98 9.47 -8.77 9.79
C VAL A 98 9.55 -10.04 10.64
N SER A 99 9.06 -9.96 11.86
CA SER A 99 8.85 -11.11 12.75
C SER A 99 7.53 -10.93 13.51
N GLU A 100 6.98 -12.01 14.07
CA GLU A 100 5.76 -11.92 14.89
C GLU A 100 5.96 -11.05 16.14
N GLU A 101 7.14 -11.10 16.76
CA GLU A 101 7.54 -10.24 17.88
C GLU A 101 7.52 -8.75 17.51
N ARG A 102 7.88 -8.44 16.25
CA ARG A 102 7.86 -7.09 15.69
C ARG A 102 6.59 -6.79 14.91
N SER A 103 5.51 -7.55 15.13
CA SER A 103 4.22 -7.30 14.45
C SER A 103 3.67 -5.89 14.70
N TRP A 104 4.05 -5.24 15.80
CA TRP A 104 3.68 -3.87 16.09
C TRP A 104 4.09 -2.86 15.00
N ILE A 105 5.10 -3.15 14.15
CA ILE A 105 5.52 -2.25 13.05
C ILE A 105 4.40 -2.01 12.02
N PHE A 106 3.43 -2.93 11.93
CA PHE A 106 2.27 -2.76 11.05
C PHE A 106 1.29 -1.71 11.58
N ILE A 107 1.22 -1.49 12.90
CA ILE A 107 0.30 -0.52 13.51
C ILE A 107 0.58 0.92 13.05
N PRO A 108 1.80 1.49 13.20
CA PRO A 108 2.07 2.85 12.73
C PRO A 108 1.93 2.97 11.21
N ALA A 109 2.26 1.92 10.44
CA ALA A 109 1.97 1.89 9.01
C ALA A 109 0.46 1.98 8.75
N GLY A 110 -0.37 1.23 9.49
CA GLY A 110 -1.82 1.30 9.38
C GLY A 110 -2.39 2.66 9.73
N VAL A 111 -1.90 3.31 10.80
CA VAL A 111 -2.29 4.68 11.18
C VAL A 111 -1.95 5.66 10.07
N MET A 112 -0.74 5.58 9.51
CA MET A 112 -0.33 6.41 8.38
C MET A 112 -1.26 6.23 7.18
N LEU A 113 -1.61 5.00 6.81
CA LEU A 113 -2.54 4.73 5.71
C LEU A 113 -3.94 5.32 5.99
N LEU A 114 -4.44 5.23 7.22
CA LEU A 114 -5.73 5.83 7.59
C LEU A 114 -5.70 7.35 7.48
N VAL A 115 -4.68 8.00 8.02
CA VAL A 115 -4.52 9.46 7.92
C VAL A 115 -4.51 9.91 6.46
N LEU A 116 -3.79 9.20 5.61
CA LEU A 116 -3.72 9.51 4.18
C LEU A 116 -5.02 9.20 3.42
N SER A 117 -5.88 8.33 3.94
CA SER A 117 -7.19 8.08 3.36
C SER A 117 -8.20 9.20 3.64
N LEU A 118 -8.04 9.99 4.72
CA LEU A 118 -9.02 11.00 5.13
C LEU A 118 -9.26 12.09 4.06
N PRO A 119 -8.23 12.67 3.43
CA PRO A 119 -8.46 13.71 2.43
C PRO A 119 -9.08 13.14 1.14
N ALA A 120 -8.76 11.89 0.79
CA ALA A 120 -9.42 11.20 -0.32
C ALA A 120 -10.93 11.02 -0.05
N TRP A 121 -11.30 10.58 1.17
CA TRP A 121 -12.70 10.51 1.59
C TRP A 121 -13.37 11.88 1.61
N TYR A 122 -12.69 12.91 2.11
CA TYR A 122 -13.22 14.28 2.12
C TYR A 122 -13.55 14.76 0.71
N LEU A 123 -12.65 14.57 -0.26
CA LEU A 123 -12.89 14.93 -1.66
C LEU A 123 -14.07 14.16 -2.25
N LEU A 124 -14.15 12.85 -1.99
CA LEU A 124 -15.24 12.02 -2.49
C LEU A 124 -16.60 12.49 -1.95
N ILE A 125 -16.69 12.77 -0.65
CA ILE A 125 -17.91 13.26 0.01
C ILE A 125 -18.28 14.64 -0.52
N ARG A 126 -17.30 15.55 -0.60
CA ARG A 126 -17.51 16.93 -1.08
C ARG A 126 -17.94 16.98 -2.55
N SER A 127 -17.41 16.08 -3.39
CA SER A 127 -17.74 16.04 -4.82
C SER A 127 -19.17 15.57 -5.11
N GLY A 128 -19.91 15.12 -4.10
CA GLY A 128 -21.25 14.56 -4.24
C GLY A 128 -21.23 13.15 -4.83
N TRP A 129 -22.18 12.32 -4.40
CA TRP A 129 -22.54 11.12 -5.16
C TRP A 129 -23.41 11.59 -6.33
N PRO A 130 -23.12 11.23 -7.60
CA PRO A 130 -24.13 11.40 -8.63
C PRO A 130 -25.29 10.49 -8.19
N THR A 131 -26.41 11.10 -7.81
CA THR A 131 -27.70 10.46 -8.02
C THR A 131 -27.65 9.89 -9.44
N ALA A 132 -27.84 8.58 -9.57
CA ALA A 132 -27.76 7.89 -10.85
C ALA A 132 -28.52 8.67 -11.93
N PRO A 133 -28.07 8.66 -13.20
CA PRO A 133 -28.79 9.32 -14.28
C PRO A 133 -30.25 8.86 -14.38
#